data_AF-A0A1F2UML6-F1
#
_entry.id   AF-A0A1F2UML6-F1
#
_cell.length_a   1.000
_cell.length_b   1.000
_cell.length_c   1.000
_cell.angle_alpha   90.00
_cell.angle_beta   90.00
_cell.angle_gamma   90.00
#
_symmetry.space_group_name_H-M   'P 1'
#
loop_
_entity.id
_entity.type
_entity.pdbx_description
1 polymer ?
#
loop_
_entity_poly.entity_id
_entity_poly.type
_entity_poly.pdbx_seq_one_letter_code
_entity_poly.pdbx_strand_id
1 'polypeptide(L)'
;MTRKAATVLVSLILTWPVMFRVSHAQQLVVIRGGTLIDGNGGPPVPNATVLIEKDRIKEIRTTPLDPVPANATVIEAAGKFLIPGLHDSHVHYKDWMPPLYINHGVTTMHDIGNNPTEWILAQREMFQKEKIVGPRLYAALLNLWGKRQESDLSNLPNMVIFETAQDARKWAQKAVDLKADYIKVHEGFTGEMLLAVSQVAKANGLAVVGHVAPNLDAFQAAEMGQNHFEHSTGVGRAIAKDPAENEKLEKELNQALRGRARDTYEPLAVDFYSVDPAKEDKLIPVLLQKNIYLEADWVTPSRNITPRKKDWAFQDMLLLMGPEMGFIPKDARYRWLDYSPWESYPEELKAKLTRGLENWKKFIVKFSAAGGKVVVGTAAPNPIPGISVHRDMQLMVDAGMPPMKALQAATKNIAEMTRKTADLGTLEAGKYADLLILDGNPLEDISNTQKIAQVMKGGKIMDRRYSSNFRNPLPTTEVTDDVSHNSPTPTITEIDPPVALEGDPEKVIQIKGRRFMIGTAAYLNRVSVKTVFKSPGVLEVTVPRELLLQSGTFPVQVVNPEPLPPLENAGISNKLMFLVKFR
;
A
#
# COMPACT_ATOMS: atom_id res chain seq x y z
N MET A 1 37.96 85.70 -12.29
CA MET A 1 37.11 84.51 -12.07
C MET A 1 36.05 84.46 -13.16
N THR A 2 36.07 83.43 -14.01
CA THR A 2 34.90 82.78 -14.67
C THR A 2 35.43 81.80 -15.72
N ARG A 3 35.26 80.50 -15.46
CA ARG A 3 35.68 79.39 -16.32
C ARG A 3 34.58 79.08 -17.35
N LYS A 4 34.98 78.87 -18.60
CA LYS A 4 34.14 78.29 -19.67
C LYS A 4 34.01 76.78 -19.45
N ALA A 5 32.79 76.25 -19.51
CA ALA A 5 32.53 74.80 -19.52
C ALA A 5 32.30 74.33 -20.96
N ALA A 6 33.02 73.29 -21.37
CA ALA A 6 32.84 72.57 -22.63
C ALA A 6 31.99 71.32 -22.36
N THR A 7 30.96 71.12 -23.18
CA THR A 7 30.06 69.97 -23.13
C THR A 7 30.66 68.81 -23.92
N VAL A 8 30.87 67.66 -23.25
CA VAL A 8 31.27 66.40 -23.87
C VAL A 8 30.02 65.58 -24.21
N LEU A 9 29.82 65.25 -25.49
CA LEU A 9 28.82 64.27 -25.94
C LEU A 9 29.36 62.85 -25.74
N VAL A 10 28.69 62.05 -24.92
CA VAL A 10 28.93 60.61 -24.80
C VAL A 10 27.95 59.88 -25.71
N SER A 11 28.47 59.16 -26.71
CA SER A 11 27.67 58.29 -27.58
C SER A 11 27.39 56.96 -26.89
N LEU A 12 26.11 56.65 -26.66
CA LEU A 12 25.63 55.38 -26.12
C LEU A 12 25.60 54.32 -27.23
N ILE A 13 26.48 53.35 -27.16
CA ILE A 13 26.43 52.13 -27.98
C ILE A 13 25.38 51.19 -27.35
N LEU A 14 24.23 51.05 -28.02
CA LEU A 14 23.19 50.06 -27.69
C LEU A 14 23.67 48.67 -28.12
N THR A 15 24.11 47.86 -27.16
CA THR A 15 24.34 46.42 -27.35
C THR A 15 23.02 45.68 -27.20
N TRP A 16 22.50 45.13 -28.30
CA TRP A 16 21.32 44.25 -28.29
C TRP A 16 21.72 42.92 -27.64
N PRO A 17 21.08 42.45 -26.55
CA PRO A 17 21.38 41.14 -26.00
C PRO A 17 20.89 40.07 -26.98
N VAL A 18 21.84 39.28 -27.50
CA VAL A 18 21.53 38.03 -28.21
C VAL A 18 20.89 37.09 -27.19
N MET A 19 19.55 37.02 -27.19
CA MET A 19 18.84 36.01 -26.41
C MET A 19 19.08 34.64 -27.06
N PHE A 20 19.98 33.85 -26.46
CA PHE A 20 20.02 32.42 -26.71
C PHE A 20 18.68 31.82 -26.24
N ARG A 21 17.77 31.55 -27.17
CA ARG A 21 16.66 30.63 -26.91
C ARG A 21 17.28 29.26 -26.67
N VAL A 22 17.36 28.85 -25.41
CA VAL A 22 17.53 27.43 -25.07
C VAL A 22 16.28 26.72 -25.61
N SER A 23 16.39 26.14 -26.80
CA SER A 23 15.39 25.22 -27.31
C SER A 23 15.39 24.06 -26.31
N HIS A 24 14.32 23.91 -25.53
CA HIS A 24 14.13 22.70 -24.75
C HIS A 24 13.95 21.58 -25.78
N ALA A 25 15.03 20.85 -26.07
CA ALA A 25 14.99 19.71 -26.97
C ALA A 25 13.86 18.80 -26.48
N GLN A 26 12.92 18.49 -27.37
CA GLN A 26 11.75 17.70 -27.04
C GLN A 26 12.21 16.34 -26.50
N GLN A 27 11.89 16.05 -25.24
CA GLN A 27 12.27 14.78 -24.61
C GLN A 27 11.58 13.65 -25.38
N LEU A 28 12.39 12.85 -26.09
CA LEU A 28 11.94 11.74 -26.90
C LEU A 28 12.58 10.47 -26.34
N VAL A 29 11.77 9.46 -26.06
CA VAL A 29 12.24 8.16 -25.55
C VAL A 29 11.74 7.07 -26.49
N VAL A 30 12.61 6.11 -26.80
CA VAL A 30 12.28 4.95 -27.63
C VAL A 30 12.59 3.69 -26.84
N ILE A 31 11.58 2.90 -26.52
CA ILE A 31 11.76 1.57 -25.94
C ILE A 31 11.73 0.56 -27.08
N ARG A 32 12.77 -0.27 -27.24
CA ARG A 32 12.94 -1.17 -28.40
C ARG A 32 13.01 -2.64 -28.00
N GLY A 33 12.21 -3.49 -28.64
CA GLY A 33 12.39 -4.95 -28.65
C GLY A 33 11.73 -5.73 -27.51
N GLY A 34 10.91 -5.10 -26.68
CA GLY A 34 10.20 -5.77 -25.58
C GLY A 34 8.92 -6.48 -26.01
N THR A 35 8.43 -7.39 -25.17
CA THR A 35 7.08 -7.96 -25.31
C THR A 35 6.08 -7.05 -24.62
N LEU A 36 5.22 -6.40 -25.39
CA LEU A 36 4.19 -5.50 -24.88
C LEU A 36 2.96 -6.28 -24.43
N ILE A 37 2.58 -6.09 -23.18
CA ILE A 37 1.32 -6.53 -22.61
C ILE A 37 0.54 -5.26 -22.30
N ASP A 38 -0.34 -4.86 -23.21
CA ASP A 38 -0.94 -3.52 -23.22
C ASP A 38 -1.97 -3.26 -22.11
N GLY A 39 -2.42 -4.30 -21.42
CA GLY A 39 -3.47 -4.24 -20.40
C GLY A 39 -4.91 -4.32 -20.94
N ASN A 40 -5.12 -4.44 -22.25
CA ASN A 40 -6.47 -4.55 -22.83
C ASN A 40 -7.07 -5.95 -22.73
N GLY A 41 -6.26 -6.97 -22.41
CA GLY A 41 -6.69 -8.36 -22.32
C GLY A 41 -6.42 -9.16 -23.60
N GLY A 42 -5.86 -8.52 -24.63
CA GLY A 42 -5.42 -9.18 -25.85
C GLY A 42 -4.10 -9.95 -25.67
N PRO A 43 -3.67 -10.69 -26.72
CA PRO A 43 -2.39 -11.40 -26.69
C PRO A 43 -1.21 -10.41 -26.60
N PRO A 44 -0.11 -10.78 -25.92
CA PRO A 44 1.10 -9.98 -25.91
C PRO A 44 1.68 -9.74 -27.31
N VAL A 45 2.25 -8.57 -27.54
CA VAL A 45 2.85 -8.16 -28.80
C VAL A 45 4.38 -8.23 -28.68
N PRO A 46 5.06 -9.22 -29.29
CA PRO A 46 6.50 -9.35 -29.21
C PRO A 46 7.21 -8.28 -30.04
N ASN A 47 8.47 -7.98 -29.69
CA ASN A 47 9.35 -7.05 -30.40
C ASN A 47 8.75 -5.65 -30.62
N ALA A 48 7.93 -5.18 -29.68
CA ALA A 48 7.30 -3.88 -29.76
C ALA A 48 8.36 -2.75 -29.64
N THR A 49 8.14 -1.69 -30.40
CA THR A 49 8.81 -0.39 -30.24
C THR A 49 7.79 0.63 -29.76
N VAL A 50 8.08 1.27 -28.63
CA VAL A 50 7.23 2.30 -28.02
C VAL A 50 7.94 3.64 -28.14
N LEU A 51 7.34 4.56 -28.90
CA LEU A 51 7.81 5.94 -29.05
C LEU A 51 7.06 6.83 -28.06
N ILE A 52 7.82 7.52 -27.22
CA ILE A 52 7.30 8.41 -26.18
C ILE A 52 7.80 9.81 -26.46
N GLU A 53 6.88 10.77 -26.47
CA GLU A 53 7.18 12.17 -26.66
C GLU A 53 6.66 12.96 -25.45
N LYS A 54 7.57 13.64 -24.76
CA LYS A 54 7.30 14.28 -23.46
C LYS A 54 6.81 13.24 -22.45
N ASP A 55 5.54 13.34 -22.05
CA ASP A 55 4.91 12.53 -21.02
C ASP A 55 3.92 11.50 -21.58
N ARG A 56 3.81 11.37 -22.91
CA ARG A 56 2.80 10.51 -23.56
C ARG A 56 3.41 9.53 -24.55
N ILE A 57 2.74 8.39 -24.68
CA ILE A 57 3.01 7.41 -25.73
C ILE A 57 2.53 8.03 -27.04
N LYS A 58 3.47 8.35 -27.92
CA LYS A 58 3.16 8.88 -29.25
C LYS A 58 2.69 7.77 -30.17
N GLU A 59 3.36 6.62 -30.12
CA GLU A 59 3.09 5.51 -31.01
C GLU A 59 3.63 4.18 -30.45
N ILE A 60 2.96 3.09 -30.81
CA ILE A 60 3.42 1.71 -30.58
C ILE A 60 3.42 1.00 -31.93
N ARG A 61 4.50 0.29 -32.25
CA ARG A 61 4.67 -0.45 -33.51
C ARG A 61 5.42 -1.76 -33.30
N THR A 62 5.27 -2.69 -34.23
CA THR A 62 6.00 -3.98 -34.26
C THR A 62 7.21 -3.97 -35.19
N THR A 63 7.41 -2.88 -35.92
CA THR A 63 8.56 -2.67 -36.79
C THR A 63 9.60 -1.76 -36.12
N PRO A 64 10.90 -1.91 -36.42
CA PRO A 64 11.92 -0.99 -35.93
C PRO A 64 11.63 0.46 -36.31
N LEU A 65 11.99 1.40 -35.43
CA LEU A 65 12.06 2.82 -35.75
C LEU A 65 13.47 3.11 -36.29
N ASP A 66 13.61 3.26 -37.61
CA ASP A 66 14.90 3.47 -38.29
C ASP A 66 14.78 4.57 -39.36
N PRO A 67 15.60 5.64 -39.32
CA PRO A 67 16.54 5.96 -38.24
C PRO A 67 15.81 6.36 -36.96
N VAL A 68 16.37 5.96 -35.82
CA VAL A 68 15.97 6.52 -34.53
C VAL A 68 16.32 8.01 -34.52
N PRO A 69 15.42 8.92 -34.11
CA PRO A 69 15.75 10.34 -34.05
C PRO A 69 16.97 10.59 -33.16
N ALA A 70 17.92 11.40 -33.65
CA ALA A 70 19.23 11.57 -33.01
C ALA A 70 19.18 12.13 -31.57
N ASN A 71 18.09 12.80 -31.19
CA ASN A 71 17.85 13.33 -29.85
C ASN A 71 17.06 12.37 -28.93
N ALA A 72 16.76 11.15 -29.38
CA ALA A 72 16.02 10.17 -28.59
C ALA A 72 16.92 9.47 -27.57
N THR A 73 16.41 9.29 -26.35
CA THR A 73 16.96 8.30 -25.41
C THR A 73 16.43 6.92 -25.80
N VAL A 74 17.32 5.98 -26.08
CA VAL A 74 16.94 4.61 -26.44
C VAL A 74 17.06 3.69 -25.24
N ILE A 75 16.02 2.90 -24.98
CA ILE A 75 15.97 1.88 -23.94
C ILE A 75 15.80 0.53 -24.61
N GLU A 76 16.82 -0.32 -24.50
CA GLU A 76 16.75 -1.70 -25.00
C GLU A 76 15.93 -2.56 -24.05
N ALA A 77 14.85 -3.13 -24.56
CA ALA A 77 13.93 -3.99 -23.84
C ALA A 77 13.87 -5.41 -24.43
N ALA A 78 14.83 -5.79 -25.28
CA ALA A 78 14.93 -7.16 -25.79
C ALA A 78 14.90 -8.19 -24.65
N GLY A 79 14.01 -9.17 -24.76
CA GLY A 79 13.79 -10.19 -23.73
C GLY A 79 13.04 -9.72 -22.47
N LYS A 80 12.61 -8.46 -22.42
CA LYS A 80 11.84 -7.87 -21.30
C LYS A 80 10.36 -7.76 -21.65
N PHE A 81 9.53 -7.48 -20.64
CA PHE A 81 8.08 -7.34 -20.76
C PHE A 81 7.65 -5.93 -20.38
N LEU A 82 6.76 -5.33 -21.16
CA LEU A 82 6.24 -3.98 -20.94
C LEU A 82 4.79 -4.07 -20.47
N ILE A 83 4.47 -3.53 -19.29
CA ILE A 83 3.10 -3.46 -18.75
C ILE A 83 2.71 -2.03 -18.39
N PRO A 84 1.42 -1.68 -18.31
CA PRO A 84 1.00 -0.39 -17.76
C PRO A 84 1.50 -0.20 -16.33
N GLY A 85 1.76 1.05 -15.95
CA GLY A 85 2.05 1.39 -14.55
C GLY A 85 0.88 0.96 -13.66
N LEU A 86 1.20 0.44 -12.47
CA LEU A 86 0.20 -0.12 -11.57
C LEU A 86 -0.57 0.99 -10.85
N HIS A 87 -1.81 0.69 -10.51
CA HIS A 87 -2.73 1.57 -9.80
C HIS A 87 -3.13 0.95 -8.47
N ASP A 88 -3.27 1.76 -7.43
CA ASP A 88 -3.95 1.41 -6.18
C ASP A 88 -5.25 2.21 -6.06
N SER A 89 -6.40 1.50 -5.97
CA SER A 89 -7.72 2.13 -5.95
C SER A 89 -8.22 2.54 -4.55
N HIS A 90 -7.54 2.10 -3.48
CA HIS A 90 -8.01 2.31 -2.11
C HIS A 90 -6.84 2.66 -1.19
N VAL A 91 -6.58 3.96 -1.02
CA VAL A 91 -5.44 4.46 -0.24
C VAL A 91 -5.88 5.45 0.85
N HIS A 92 -5.49 5.17 2.10
CA HIS A 92 -5.51 6.14 3.20
C HIS A 92 -4.18 6.90 3.18
N TYR A 93 -4.05 7.87 2.27
CA TYR A 93 -2.75 8.46 1.95
C TYR A 93 -2.05 9.11 3.17
N LYS A 94 -0.74 8.89 3.28
CA LYS A 94 0.16 9.52 4.25
C LYS A 94 1.39 10.03 3.52
N ASP A 95 1.93 11.13 4.03
CA ASP A 95 3.01 11.91 3.42
C ASP A 95 4.32 11.15 3.16
N TRP A 96 4.59 10.11 3.96
CA TRP A 96 5.77 9.25 3.86
C TRP A 96 5.64 8.10 2.86
N MET A 97 4.44 7.79 2.35
CA MET A 97 4.18 6.65 1.46
C MET A 97 4.70 6.77 -0.01
N PRO A 98 4.86 7.95 -0.63
CA PRO A 98 5.12 8.05 -2.07
C PRO A 98 6.33 7.26 -2.61
N PRO A 99 7.48 7.20 -1.91
CA PRO A 99 8.62 6.40 -2.36
C PRO A 99 8.28 4.91 -2.46
N LEU A 100 7.47 4.37 -1.54
CA LEU A 100 7.09 2.96 -1.55
C LEU A 100 6.27 2.61 -2.80
N TYR A 101 5.34 3.47 -3.21
CA TYR A 101 4.55 3.24 -4.42
C TYR A 101 5.41 3.20 -5.69
N ILE A 102 6.23 4.23 -5.92
CA ILE A 102 7.05 4.31 -7.14
C ILE A 102 8.08 3.19 -7.20
N ASN A 103 8.69 2.82 -6.08
CA ASN A 103 9.65 1.72 -6.02
C ASN A 103 9.04 0.37 -6.45
N HIS A 104 7.77 0.17 -6.15
CA HIS A 104 6.99 -1.01 -6.52
C HIS A 104 6.16 -0.78 -7.81
N GLY A 105 6.51 0.21 -8.63
CA GLY A 105 5.89 0.38 -9.95
C GLY A 105 4.43 0.83 -9.93
N VAL A 106 3.92 1.28 -8.78
CA VAL A 106 2.61 1.92 -8.68
C VAL A 106 2.77 3.38 -9.07
N THR A 107 2.25 3.73 -10.25
CA THR A 107 2.36 5.08 -10.84
C THR A 107 1.14 5.94 -10.59
N THR A 108 0.04 5.36 -10.10
CA THR A 108 -1.21 6.06 -9.76
C THR A 108 -1.81 5.56 -8.46
N MET A 109 -2.28 6.46 -7.60
CA MET A 109 -3.00 6.15 -6.36
C MET A 109 -4.31 6.95 -6.26
N HIS A 110 -5.27 6.36 -5.54
CA HIS A 110 -6.62 6.90 -5.33
C HIS A 110 -6.86 7.08 -3.82
N ASP A 111 -6.76 8.32 -3.35
CA ASP A 111 -7.05 8.68 -1.95
C ASP A 111 -8.56 8.68 -1.67
N ILE A 112 -8.95 8.10 -0.55
CA ILE A 112 -10.37 7.94 -0.19
C ILE A 112 -10.91 9.03 0.76
N GLY A 113 -10.23 10.18 0.90
CA GLY A 113 -10.78 11.37 1.55
C GLY A 113 -10.59 11.45 3.07
N ASN A 114 -9.53 10.86 3.62
CA ASN A 114 -9.31 10.82 5.07
C ASN A 114 -8.47 11.97 5.63
N ASN A 115 -7.83 12.76 4.76
CA ASN A 115 -6.93 13.85 5.15
C ASN A 115 -7.53 15.21 4.76
N PRO A 116 -7.12 16.33 5.38
CA PRO A 116 -7.60 17.67 5.03
C PRO A 116 -7.59 17.95 3.52
N THR A 117 -8.69 18.49 2.98
CA THR A 117 -8.90 18.62 1.52
C THR A 117 -7.80 19.45 0.87
N GLU A 118 -7.51 20.62 1.44
CA GLU A 118 -6.47 21.52 0.91
C GLU A 118 -5.07 20.87 0.96
N TRP A 119 -4.82 20.04 1.96
CA TRP A 119 -3.57 19.30 2.06
C TRP A 119 -3.45 18.27 0.94
N ILE A 120 -4.49 17.47 0.66
CA ILE A 120 -4.49 16.52 -0.46
C ILE A 120 -4.33 17.23 -1.82
N LEU A 121 -4.99 18.38 -2.01
CA LEU A 121 -4.84 19.17 -3.23
C LEU A 121 -3.40 19.69 -3.39
N ALA A 122 -2.77 20.15 -2.32
CA ALA A 122 -1.36 20.57 -2.34
C ALA A 122 -0.41 19.39 -2.62
N GLN A 123 -0.69 18.19 -2.07
CA GLN A 123 0.06 16.97 -2.36
C GLN A 123 -0.04 16.60 -3.84
N ARG A 124 -1.25 16.64 -4.41
CA ARG A 124 -1.49 16.43 -5.84
C ARG A 124 -0.69 17.41 -6.69
N GLU A 125 -0.70 18.69 -6.34
CA GLU A 125 0.07 19.73 -7.03
C GLU A 125 1.58 19.47 -6.97
N MET A 126 2.11 19.03 -5.83
CA MET A 126 3.54 18.67 -5.71
C MET A 126 3.92 17.51 -6.62
N PHE A 127 3.08 16.48 -6.76
CA PHE A 127 3.32 15.38 -7.71
C PHE A 127 3.24 15.84 -9.16
N GLN A 128 2.30 16.72 -9.49
CA GLN A 128 2.12 17.25 -10.85
C GLN A 128 3.27 18.18 -11.26
N LYS A 129 3.77 18.99 -10.32
CA LYS A 129 4.91 19.90 -10.52
C LYS A 129 6.27 19.25 -10.25
N GLU A 130 6.29 17.93 -10.02
CA GLU A 130 7.49 17.14 -9.77
C GLU A 130 8.36 17.69 -8.62
N LYS A 131 7.74 18.28 -7.59
CA LYS A 131 8.44 18.73 -6.38
C LYS A 131 8.82 17.59 -5.45
N ILE A 132 8.15 16.45 -5.62
CA ILE A 132 8.41 15.21 -4.91
C ILE A 132 8.20 14.05 -5.88
N VAL A 133 9.03 13.01 -5.76
CA VAL A 133 8.84 11.75 -6.48
C VAL A 133 7.68 10.99 -5.84
N GLY A 134 6.71 10.58 -6.65
CA GLY A 134 5.56 9.82 -6.19
C GLY A 134 4.61 9.48 -7.35
N PRO A 135 3.52 8.76 -7.10
CA PRO A 135 2.51 8.44 -8.11
C PRO A 135 1.67 9.66 -8.51
N ARG A 136 0.78 9.52 -9.50
CA ARG A 136 -0.34 10.46 -9.73
C ARG A 136 -1.37 10.26 -8.62
N LEU A 137 -1.95 11.35 -8.13
CA LEU A 137 -2.91 11.32 -7.02
C LEU A 137 -4.29 11.79 -7.48
N TYR A 138 -5.23 10.85 -7.56
CA TYR A 138 -6.67 11.13 -7.65
C TYR A 138 -7.28 11.00 -6.26
N ALA A 139 -8.35 11.75 -5.97
CA ALA A 139 -8.87 11.81 -4.62
C ALA A 139 -10.39 12.04 -4.55
N ALA A 140 -11.00 11.45 -3.52
CA ALA A 140 -12.38 11.75 -3.12
C ALA A 140 -12.50 13.13 -2.45
N LEU A 141 -11.44 13.61 -1.80
CA LEU A 141 -11.34 14.83 -0.98
C LEU A 141 -12.23 14.82 0.27
N LEU A 142 -13.51 14.51 0.13
CA LEU A 142 -14.46 14.36 1.23
C LEU A 142 -14.81 12.89 1.43
N ASN A 143 -14.95 12.48 2.69
CA ASN A 143 -15.46 11.17 3.06
C ASN A 143 -16.86 11.36 3.67
N LEU A 144 -17.90 10.97 2.93
CA LEU A 144 -19.30 11.24 3.30
C LEU A 144 -19.87 10.09 4.14
N TRP A 145 -20.49 10.43 5.26
CA TRP A 145 -21.04 9.49 6.23
C TRP A 145 -22.48 9.84 6.59
N GLY A 146 -23.30 8.81 6.78
CA GLY A 146 -24.54 8.97 7.51
C GLY A 146 -24.29 8.83 9.01
N LYS A 147 -25.12 9.44 9.85
CA LYS A 147 -24.98 9.33 11.31
C LYS A 147 -25.17 7.88 11.77
N ARG A 148 -24.24 7.39 12.59
CA ARG A 148 -24.36 6.12 13.34
C ARG A 148 -24.92 6.39 14.75
N GLN A 149 -25.56 5.40 15.38
CA GLN A 149 -25.90 5.51 16.80
C GLN A 149 -24.63 5.54 17.69
N GLU A 150 -24.45 6.68 18.35
CA GLU A 150 -23.78 7.01 19.63
C GLU A 150 -22.36 6.54 20.04
N SER A 151 -21.51 5.83 19.27
CA SER A 151 -20.19 5.47 19.87
C SER A 151 -18.92 5.30 19.02
N ASP A 152 -18.80 5.77 17.78
CA ASP A 152 -17.56 5.51 17.01
C ASP A 152 -17.14 6.65 16.07
N LEU A 153 -17.21 7.90 16.53
CA LEU A 153 -16.69 9.02 15.73
C LEU A 153 -15.23 9.29 16.09
N SER A 154 -14.33 8.61 15.38
CA SER A 154 -12.97 9.14 15.21
C SER A 154 -13.08 10.47 14.45
N ASN A 155 -12.61 11.57 15.04
CA ASN A 155 -12.62 12.91 14.42
C ASN A 155 -11.61 13.02 13.27
N LEU A 156 -11.83 12.29 12.17
CA LEU A 156 -11.06 12.49 10.94
C LEU A 156 -11.42 13.87 10.34
N PRO A 157 -10.45 14.70 9.91
CA PRO A 157 -10.70 16.09 9.53
C PRO A 157 -11.73 16.31 8.42
N ASN A 158 -11.92 15.34 7.53
CA ASN A 158 -12.82 15.41 6.37
C ASN A 158 -13.97 14.40 6.41
N MET A 159 -14.22 13.80 7.56
CA MET A 159 -15.42 12.99 7.77
C MET A 159 -16.63 13.92 7.89
N VAL A 160 -17.51 13.88 6.89
CA VAL A 160 -18.71 14.70 6.85
C VAL A 160 -19.91 13.83 7.21
N ILE A 161 -20.52 14.09 8.37
CA ILE A 161 -21.64 13.30 8.89
C ILE A 161 -22.94 14.08 8.72
N PHE A 162 -23.97 13.41 8.20
CA PHE A 162 -25.31 13.98 8.02
C PHE A 162 -26.42 12.93 8.21
N GLU A 163 -27.67 13.39 8.28
CA GLU A 163 -28.83 12.56 8.59
C GLU A 163 -29.92 12.61 7.51
N THR A 164 -29.80 13.48 6.51
CA THR A 164 -30.83 13.66 5.48
C THR A 164 -30.30 13.48 4.05
N ALA A 165 -31.18 13.07 3.13
CA ALA A 165 -30.86 13.01 1.70
C ALA A 165 -30.59 14.40 1.10
N GLN A 166 -31.17 15.46 1.66
CA GLN A 166 -30.91 16.84 1.25
C GLN A 166 -29.46 17.25 1.58
N ASP A 167 -28.99 16.94 2.77
CA ASP A 167 -27.59 17.18 3.16
C ASP A 167 -26.64 16.31 2.35
N ALA A 168 -27.01 15.05 2.09
CA ALA A 168 -26.23 14.15 1.23
C ALA A 168 -26.02 14.77 -0.16
N ARG A 169 -27.09 15.31 -0.77
CA ARG A 169 -27.02 16.02 -2.06
C ARG A 169 -26.12 17.26 -1.99
N LYS A 170 -26.27 18.08 -0.94
CA LYS A 170 -25.47 19.29 -0.73
C LYS A 170 -23.98 18.97 -0.64
N TRP A 171 -23.60 17.95 0.13
CA TRP A 171 -22.20 17.58 0.31
C TRP A 171 -21.61 16.85 -0.89
N ALA A 172 -22.41 16.06 -1.62
CA ALA A 172 -22.00 15.53 -2.92
C ALA A 172 -21.71 16.67 -3.92
N GLN A 173 -22.55 17.72 -3.95
CA GLN A 173 -22.29 18.88 -4.80
C GLN A 173 -21.04 19.63 -4.34
N LYS A 174 -20.82 19.75 -3.02
CA LYS A 174 -19.58 20.33 -2.49
C LYS A 174 -18.33 19.57 -2.94
N ALA A 175 -18.37 18.23 -2.97
CA ALA A 175 -17.26 17.41 -3.49
C ALA A 175 -16.98 17.69 -4.98
N VAL A 176 -18.03 17.84 -5.79
CA VAL A 176 -17.92 18.25 -7.21
C VAL A 176 -17.27 19.64 -7.33
N ASP A 177 -17.72 20.60 -6.52
CA ASP A 177 -17.20 21.97 -6.56
C ASP A 177 -15.71 22.03 -6.18
N LEU A 178 -15.29 21.17 -5.24
CA LEU A 178 -13.90 20.97 -4.83
C LEU A 178 -13.05 20.19 -5.85
N LYS A 179 -13.64 19.75 -6.97
CA LYS A 179 -12.97 18.98 -8.04
C LYS A 179 -12.47 17.61 -7.56
N ALA A 180 -13.28 16.93 -6.75
CA ALA A 180 -13.08 15.52 -6.46
C ALA A 180 -13.14 14.67 -7.74
N ASP A 181 -12.35 13.60 -7.81
CA ASP A 181 -12.32 12.69 -8.96
C ASP A 181 -13.41 11.62 -8.93
N TYR A 182 -13.95 11.39 -7.74
CA TYR A 182 -15.05 10.47 -7.41
C TYR A 182 -15.61 10.87 -6.04
N ILE A 183 -16.79 10.37 -5.69
CA ILE A 183 -17.42 10.67 -4.41
C ILE A 183 -17.32 9.43 -3.51
N LYS A 184 -16.66 9.58 -2.36
CA LYS A 184 -16.58 8.53 -1.33
C LYS A 184 -17.81 8.60 -0.43
N VAL A 185 -18.53 7.49 -0.34
CA VAL A 185 -19.59 7.24 0.65
C VAL A 185 -19.14 6.18 1.65
N HIS A 186 -19.76 6.18 2.82
CA HIS A 186 -19.43 5.24 3.88
C HIS A 186 -20.70 4.77 4.60
N GLU A 187 -20.54 4.30 5.83
CA GLU A 187 -21.63 3.71 6.60
C GLU A 187 -22.61 4.77 7.11
N GLY A 188 -23.75 4.31 7.64
CA GLY A 188 -24.84 5.15 8.13
C GLY A 188 -25.74 5.74 7.04
N PHE A 189 -25.46 5.47 5.75
CA PHE A 189 -26.30 5.91 4.66
C PHE A 189 -27.65 5.18 4.62
N THR A 190 -28.74 5.94 4.48
CA THR A 190 -30.01 5.38 4.02
C THR A 190 -30.02 5.23 2.50
N GLY A 191 -30.97 4.46 1.97
CA GLY A 191 -31.11 4.34 0.52
C GLY A 191 -31.41 5.67 -0.19
N GLU A 192 -32.16 6.56 0.45
CA GLU A 192 -32.45 7.90 -0.08
C GLU A 192 -31.19 8.78 -0.15
N MET A 193 -30.31 8.70 0.84
CA MET A 193 -29.03 9.40 0.81
C MET A 193 -28.15 8.90 -0.32
N LEU A 194 -28.04 7.57 -0.47
CA LEU A 194 -27.20 6.96 -1.50
C LEU A 194 -27.70 7.33 -2.90
N LEU A 195 -29.01 7.28 -3.11
CA LEU A 195 -29.64 7.72 -4.35
C LEU A 195 -29.36 9.21 -4.63
N ALA A 196 -29.48 10.08 -3.62
CA ALA A 196 -29.23 11.50 -3.77
C ALA A 196 -27.77 11.81 -4.18
N VAL A 197 -26.80 11.16 -3.53
CA VAL A 197 -25.37 11.28 -3.88
C VAL A 197 -25.11 10.75 -5.30
N SER A 198 -25.65 9.58 -5.63
CA SER A 198 -25.43 8.93 -6.92
C SER A 198 -26.01 9.73 -8.08
N GLN A 199 -27.14 10.42 -7.88
CA GLN A 199 -27.69 11.35 -8.88
C GLN A 199 -26.76 12.54 -9.14
N VAL A 200 -26.17 13.14 -8.09
CA VAL A 200 -25.20 14.23 -8.24
C VAL A 200 -23.94 13.74 -8.94
N ALA A 201 -23.40 12.58 -8.52
CA ALA A 201 -22.23 11.98 -9.15
C ALA A 201 -22.47 11.72 -10.64
N LYS A 202 -23.60 11.09 -10.99
CA LYS A 202 -23.97 10.79 -12.38
C LYS A 202 -24.10 12.06 -13.23
N ALA A 203 -24.74 13.10 -12.71
CA ALA A 203 -24.90 14.37 -13.42
C ALA A 203 -23.56 15.07 -13.72
N ASN A 204 -22.53 14.79 -12.91
CA ASN A 204 -21.19 15.37 -13.07
C ASN A 204 -20.17 14.36 -13.63
N GLY A 205 -20.63 13.19 -14.10
CA GLY A 205 -19.75 12.18 -14.67
C GLY A 205 -18.73 11.62 -13.67
N LEU A 206 -19.07 11.51 -12.38
CA LEU A 206 -18.23 10.93 -11.34
C LEU A 206 -18.67 9.49 -11.01
N ALA A 207 -17.78 8.76 -10.33
CA ALA A 207 -18.10 7.49 -9.70
C ALA A 207 -18.49 7.70 -8.23
N VAL A 208 -19.26 6.76 -7.67
CA VAL A 208 -19.56 6.66 -6.24
C VAL A 208 -18.87 5.42 -5.71
N VAL A 209 -17.86 5.66 -4.87
CA VAL A 209 -16.98 4.64 -4.30
C VAL A 209 -17.23 4.54 -2.80
N GLY A 210 -17.02 3.38 -2.21
CA GLY A 210 -17.11 3.25 -0.77
C GLY A 210 -17.69 1.93 -0.28
N HIS A 211 -17.95 1.88 1.01
CA HIS A 211 -18.66 0.76 1.62
C HIS A 211 -20.12 0.80 1.20
N VAL A 212 -20.70 -0.36 0.91
CA VAL A 212 -22.15 -0.53 0.92
C VAL A 212 -22.61 -0.51 2.37
N ALA A 213 -23.45 0.46 2.71
CA ALA A 213 -23.91 0.67 4.09
C ALA A 213 -24.57 -0.62 4.67
N PRO A 214 -24.41 -0.92 5.97
CA PRO A 214 -24.83 -2.21 6.54
C PRO A 214 -26.33 -2.52 6.41
N ASN A 215 -27.17 -1.48 6.36
CA ASN A 215 -28.61 -1.57 6.14
C ASN A 215 -29.01 -1.77 4.66
N LEU A 216 -28.04 -1.87 3.75
CA LEU A 216 -28.22 -2.13 2.32
C LEU A 216 -27.43 -3.37 1.90
N ASP A 217 -27.89 -4.02 0.85
CA ASP A 217 -27.14 -5.06 0.14
C ASP A 217 -26.63 -4.58 -1.24
N ALA A 218 -25.85 -5.43 -1.90
CA ALA A 218 -25.26 -5.13 -3.21
C ALA A 218 -26.31 -4.86 -4.31
N PHE A 219 -27.49 -5.49 -4.28
CA PHE A 219 -28.56 -5.22 -5.25
C PHE A 219 -29.08 -3.80 -5.08
N GLN A 220 -29.42 -3.44 -3.84
CA GLN A 220 -29.97 -2.13 -3.51
C GLN A 220 -28.98 -1.02 -3.82
N ALA A 221 -27.72 -1.18 -3.43
CA ALA A 221 -26.67 -0.19 -3.69
C ALA A 221 -26.43 0.02 -5.20
N ALA A 222 -26.39 -1.07 -5.97
CA ALA A 222 -26.23 -1.02 -7.43
C ALA A 222 -27.42 -0.32 -8.11
N GLU A 223 -28.65 -0.59 -7.66
CA GLU A 223 -29.86 0.09 -8.14
C GLU A 223 -29.87 1.58 -7.80
N MET A 224 -29.38 1.95 -6.62
CA MET A 224 -29.27 3.34 -6.17
C MET A 224 -28.13 4.11 -6.85
N GLY A 225 -27.28 3.44 -7.63
CA GLY A 225 -26.26 4.05 -8.48
C GLY A 225 -24.86 4.10 -7.89
N GLN A 226 -24.61 3.43 -6.76
CA GLN A 226 -23.25 3.17 -6.31
C GLN A 226 -22.60 2.18 -7.28
N ASN A 227 -21.40 2.49 -7.76
CA ASN A 227 -20.77 1.72 -8.83
C ASN A 227 -19.40 1.15 -8.49
N HIS A 228 -18.87 1.42 -7.30
CA HIS A 228 -17.67 0.76 -6.78
C HIS A 228 -17.90 0.34 -5.32
N PHE A 229 -17.77 -0.95 -5.05
CA PHE A 229 -17.93 -1.52 -3.71
C PHE A 229 -16.56 -1.86 -3.15
N GLU A 230 -16.10 -1.03 -2.23
CA GLU A 230 -14.88 -1.30 -1.48
C GLU A 230 -15.07 -2.50 -0.56
N HIS A 231 -14.02 -3.30 -0.47
CA HIS A 231 -14.00 -4.59 0.21
C HIS A 231 -15.13 -5.53 -0.23
N SER A 232 -15.69 -5.33 -1.42
CA SER A 232 -16.88 -6.03 -1.92
C SER A 232 -18.06 -6.03 -0.93
N THR A 233 -18.14 -5.00 -0.08
CA THR A 233 -19.16 -4.92 0.98
C THR A 233 -20.57 -5.00 0.41
N GLY A 234 -21.49 -5.61 1.17
CA GLY A 234 -22.89 -5.81 0.75
C GLY A 234 -23.12 -6.99 -0.19
N VAL A 235 -22.07 -7.54 -0.81
CA VAL A 235 -22.17 -8.76 -1.61
C VAL A 235 -22.47 -9.96 -0.72
N GLY A 236 -21.71 -10.15 0.37
CA GLY A 236 -21.92 -11.25 1.32
C GLY A 236 -23.35 -11.27 1.85
N ARG A 237 -23.85 -10.12 2.30
CA ARG A 237 -25.27 -9.92 2.68
C ARG A 237 -26.27 -10.32 1.57
N ALA A 238 -26.02 -9.91 0.33
CA ALA A 238 -26.92 -10.20 -0.80
C ALA A 238 -26.98 -11.70 -1.15
N ILE A 239 -25.88 -12.43 -0.95
CA ILE A 239 -25.76 -13.86 -1.30
C ILE A 239 -25.87 -14.79 -0.09
N ALA A 240 -26.04 -14.25 1.13
CA ALA A 240 -26.06 -15.08 2.33
C ALA A 240 -27.23 -16.06 2.33
N LYS A 241 -27.05 -17.27 2.87
CA LYS A 241 -28.19 -18.19 3.10
C LYS A 241 -29.18 -17.58 4.08
N ASP A 242 -28.64 -17.15 5.22
CA ASP A 242 -29.31 -16.37 6.25
C ASP A 242 -28.44 -15.16 6.62
N PRO A 243 -28.82 -13.94 6.18
CA PRO A 243 -28.07 -12.73 6.52
C PRO A 243 -27.97 -12.47 8.03
N ALA A 244 -28.97 -12.88 8.82
CA ALA A 244 -28.97 -12.64 10.27
C ALA A 244 -27.92 -13.50 10.99
N GLU A 245 -27.60 -14.68 10.46
CA GLU A 245 -26.52 -15.54 10.96
C GLU A 245 -25.16 -14.85 10.76
N ASN A 246 -24.89 -14.34 9.55
CA ASN A 246 -23.65 -13.64 9.25
C ASN A 246 -23.53 -12.36 10.10
N GLU A 247 -24.59 -11.57 10.26
CA GLU A 247 -24.60 -10.37 11.10
C GLU A 247 -24.33 -10.69 12.58
N LYS A 248 -24.93 -11.77 13.10
CA LYS A 248 -24.67 -12.24 14.46
C LYS A 248 -23.20 -12.63 14.64
N LEU A 249 -22.65 -13.39 13.68
CA LEU A 249 -21.25 -13.79 13.71
C LEU A 249 -20.30 -12.59 13.63
N GLU A 250 -20.62 -11.61 12.79
CA GLU A 250 -19.86 -10.36 12.69
C GLU A 250 -19.85 -9.61 14.03
N LYS A 251 -20.99 -9.50 14.72
CA LYS A 251 -21.07 -8.89 16.06
C LYS A 251 -20.26 -9.65 17.10
N GLU A 252 -20.37 -10.98 17.13
CA GLU A 252 -19.60 -11.84 18.04
C GLU A 252 -18.09 -11.71 17.81
N LEU A 253 -17.66 -11.71 16.55
CA LEU A 253 -16.27 -11.52 16.16
C LEU A 253 -15.78 -10.12 16.54
N ASN A 254 -16.53 -9.08 16.18
CA ASN A 254 -16.19 -7.70 16.54
C ASN A 254 -16.04 -7.56 18.06
N GLN A 255 -16.91 -8.20 18.85
CA GLN A 255 -16.78 -8.23 20.31
C GLN A 255 -15.55 -9.01 20.78
N ALA A 256 -15.25 -10.17 20.20
CA ALA A 256 -14.08 -10.99 20.56
C ALA A 256 -12.74 -10.34 20.17
N LEU A 257 -12.75 -9.49 19.15
CA LEU A 257 -11.60 -8.73 18.68
C LEU A 257 -11.45 -7.36 19.36
N ARG A 258 -12.44 -6.90 20.16
CA ARG A 258 -12.33 -5.65 20.93
C ARG A 258 -11.07 -5.66 21.80
N GLY A 259 -10.19 -4.68 21.60
CA GLY A 259 -8.93 -4.53 22.35
C GLY A 259 -7.75 -5.36 21.81
N ARG A 260 -7.95 -6.19 20.77
CA ARG A 260 -6.86 -6.73 19.95
C ARG A 260 -6.50 -5.68 18.89
N ALA A 261 -5.28 -5.73 18.33
CA ALA A 261 -4.86 -4.80 17.28
C ALA A 261 -5.93 -4.80 16.17
N ARG A 262 -6.69 -3.70 16.06
CA ARG A 262 -7.91 -3.53 15.25
C ARG A 262 -7.65 -3.52 13.74
N ASP A 263 -6.44 -3.87 13.31
CA ASP A 263 -5.96 -3.72 11.94
C ASP A 263 -6.46 -4.83 11.01
N THR A 264 -7.52 -5.54 11.39
CA THR A 264 -7.93 -6.73 10.70
C THR A 264 -9.36 -6.61 10.15
N TYR A 265 -9.46 -6.50 8.82
CA TYR A 265 -10.70 -6.64 8.04
C TYR A 265 -11.26 -8.08 8.04
N GLU A 266 -10.85 -8.89 9.01
CA GLU A 266 -11.36 -10.21 9.30
C GLU A 266 -12.90 -10.23 9.48
N PRO A 267 -13.56 -9.20 10.04
CA PRO A 267 -15.02 -9.14 10.06
C PRO A 267 -15.68 -9.09 8.69
N LEU A 268 -15.02 -8.56 7.67
CA LEU A 268 -15.62 -8.53 6.33
C LEU A 268 -15.63 -9.92 5.68
N ALA A 269 -14.67 -10.79 6.02
CA ALA A 269 -14.67 -12.16 5.53
C ALA A 269 -15.87 -12.95 6.07
N VAL A 270 -16.38 -12.66 7.28
CA VAL A 270 -17.52 -13.40 7.83
C VAL A 270 -18.85 -13.06 7.15
N ASP A 271 -18.94 -11.94 6.43
CA ASP A 271 -20.12 -11.63 5.59
C ASP A 271 -20.32 -12.68 4.48
N PHE A 272 -19.25 -13.42 4.14
CA PHE A 272 -19.25 -14.53 3.18
C PHE A 272 -19.21 -15.91 3.85
N TYR A 273 -19.42 -16.02 5.17
CA TYR A 273 -19.34 -17.30 5.89
C TYR A 273 -20.35 -18.33 5.35
N SER A 274 -21.61 -17.91 5.23
CA SER A 274 -22.72 -18.75 4.76
C SER A 274 -23.30 -18.17 3.47
N VAL A 275 -22.97 -18.75 2.30
CA VAL A 275 -23.40 -18.28 0.97
C VAL A 275 -24.37 -19.25 0.28
N ASP A 276 -25.29 -18.70 -0.51
CA ASP A 276 -26.25 -19.40 -1.37
C ASP A 276 -25.86 -19.22 -2.85
N PRO A 277 -25.34 -20.26 -3.53
CA PRO A 277 -24.96 -20.19 -4.94
C PRO A 277 -26.07 -19.70 -5.88
N ALA A 278 -27.34 -19.99 -5.57
CA ALA A 278 -28.46 -19.54 -6.40
C ALA A 278 -28.69 -18.03 -6.30
N LYS A 279 -28.28 -17.39 -5.20
CA LYS A 279 -28.29 -15.93 -5.05
C LYS A 279 -27.11 -15.30 -5.78
N GLU A 280 -25.95 -15.95 -5.81
CA GLU A 280 -24.81 -15.49 -6.63
C GLU A 280 -25.19 -15.42 -8.11
N ASP A 281 -25.85 -16.45 -8.63
CA ASP A 281 -26.29 -16.55 -10.03
C ASP A 281 -27.29 -15.46 -10.43
N LYS A 282 -28.02 -14.92 -9.45
CA LYS A 282 -28.94 -13.78 -9.63
C LYS A 282 -28.21 -12.44 -9.49
N LEU A 283 -27.25 -12.33 -8.59
CA LEU A 283 -26.56 -11.08 -8.30
C LEU A 283 -25.59 -10.69 -9.41
N ILE A 284 -24.80 -11.66 -9.91
CA ILE A 284 -23.75 -11.39 -10.91
C ILE A 284 -24.32 -10.65 -12.15
N PRO A 285 -25.40 -11.11 -12.79
CA PRO A 285 -25.98 -10.38 -13.94
C PRO A 285 -26.34 -8.93 -13.63
N VAL A 286 -26.85 -8.64 -12.43
CA VAL A 286 -27.19 -7.27 -12.03
C VAL A 286 -25.93 -6.42 -11.87
N LEU A 287 -24.89 -6.94 -11.21
CA LEU A 287 -23.62 -6.24 -11.07
C LEU A 287 -22.97 -5.94 -12.42
N LEU A 288 -23.06 -6.88 -13.38
CA LEU A 288 -22.58 -6.68 -14.75
C LEU A 288 -23.38 -5.60 -15.48
N GLN A 289 -24.72 -5.69 -15.43
CA GLN A 289 -25.61 -4.74 -16.09
C GLN A 289 -25.41 -3.30 -15.57
N LYS A 290 -25.16 -3.15 -14.27
CA LYS A 290 -24.92 -1.86 -13.61
C LYS A 290 -23.47 -1.40 -13.71
N ASN A 291 -22.59 -2.20 -14.32
CA ASN A 291 -21.15 -1.95 -14.46
C ASN A 291 -20.50 -1.63 -13.09
N ILE A 292 -20.72 -2.53 -12.13
CA ILE A 292 -20.15 -2.44 -10.78
C ILE A 292 -18.70 -2.91 -10.80
N TYR A 293 -17.85 -2.17 -10.09
CA TYR A 293 -16.48 -2.56 -9.78
C TYR A 293 -16.43 -3.13 -8.37
N LEU A 294 -15.85 -4.32 -8.22
CA LEU A 294 -15.64 -4.96 -6.91
C LEU A 294 -14.17 -4.87 -6.52
N GLU A 295 -13.93 -4.30 -5.36
CA GLU A 295 -12.61 -4.19 -4.75
C GLU A 295 -12.35 -5.40 -3.85
N ALA A 296 -11.17 -5.99 -3.96
CA ALA A 296 -10.84 -7.22 -3.26
C ALA A 296 -10.27 -6.99 -1.85
N ASP A 297 -9.30 -6.09 -1.68
CA ASP A 297 -8.51 -5.83 -0.46
C ASP A 297 -8.16 -7.11 0.30
N TRP A 298 -7.57 -8.09 -0.38
CA TRP A 298 -7.33 -9.39 0.22
C TRP A 298 -6.00 -9.49 0.94
N VAL A 299 -5.08 -8.55 0.76
CA VAL A 299 -3.77 -8.58 1.42
C VAL A 299 -3.94 -8.60 2.93
N THR A 300 -4.68 -7.65 3.49
CA THR A 300 -4.87 -7.53 4.94
C THR A 300 -5.54 -8.77 5.56
N PRO A 301 -6.73 -9.23 5.09
CA PRO A 301 -7.38 -10.41 5.65
C PRO A 301 -6.68 -11.74 5.30
N SER A 302 -5.85 -11.80 4.25
CA SER A 302 -5.15 -13.04 3.87
C SER A 302 -3.73 -13.15 4.41
N ARG A 303 -3.06 -12.04 4.80
CA ARG A 303 -1.63 -11.98 5.10
C ARG A 303 -1.14 -13.06 6.07
N ASN A 304 -1.96 -13.39 7.06
CA ASN A 304 -1.58 -14.32 8.12
C ASN A 304 -1.92 -15.79 7.83
N ILE A 305 -2.66 -16.07 6.76
CA ILE A 305 -3.17 -17.41 6.41
C ILE A 305 -2.84 -17.87 5.00
N THR A 306 -2.42 -16.95 4.14
CA THR A 306 -1.98 -17.27 2.78
C THR A 306 -0.79 -18.23 2.81
N PRO A 307 -0.71 -19.20 1.87
CA PRO A 307 0.48 -20.02 1.68
C PRO A 307 1.77 -19.19 1.49
N ARG A 308 1.63 -17.93 1.02
CA ARG A 308 2.74 -16.99 0.81
C ARG A 308 3.25 -16.30 2.09
N LYS A 309 2.65 -16.56 3.26
CA LYS A 309 2.97 -15.89 4.55
C LYS A 309 4.47 -15.85 4.83
N LYS A 310 5.18 -16.98 4.67
CA LYS A 310 6.61 -17.09 4.98
C LYS A 310 7.45 -16.21 4.04
N ASP A 311 7.16 -16.24 2.74
CA ASP A 311 7.88 -15.46 1.74
C ASP A 311 7.63 -13.97 1.92
N TRP A 312 6.37 -13.58 2.17
CA TRP A 312 6.00 -12.20 2.43
C TRP A 312 6.63 -11.67 3.71
N ALA A 313 6.60 -12.43 4.80
CA ALA A 313 7.26 -12.04 6.04
C ALA A 313 8.77 -11.86 5.86
N PHE A 314 9.42 -12.72 5.09
CA PHE A 314 10.84 -12.58 4.77
C PHE A 314 11.13 -11.36 3.90
N GLN A 315 10.32 -11.10 2.87
CA GLN A 315 10.43 -9.90 2.04
C GLN A 315 10.22 -8.61 2.84
N ASP A 316 9.23 -8.58 3.74
CA ASP A 316 8.94 -7.44 4.60
C ASP A 316 10.10 -7.19 5.55
N MET A 317 10.68 -8.24 6.13
CA MET A 317 11.87 -8.16 6.97
C MET A 317 13.04 -7.54 6.20
N LEU A 318 13.33 -8.01 4.99
CA LEU A 318 14.42 -7.47 4.17
C LEU A 318 14.19 -6.01 3.80
N LEU A 319 12.96 -5.65 3.42
CA LEU A 319 12.61 -4.28 3.06
C LEU A 319 12.74 -3.35 4.28
N LEU A 320 12.10 -3.68 5.40
CA LEU A 320 11.90 -2.76 6.52
C LEU A 320 13.11 -2.66 7.47
N MET A 321 14.05 -3.60 7.41
CA MET A 321 15.30 -3.56 8.17
C MET A 321 16.38 -2.67 7.53
N GLY A 322 16.19 -2.25 6.27
CA GLY A 322 17.12 -1.36 5.59
C GLY A 322 17.20 0.02 6.27
N PRO A 323 18.40 0.57 6.54
CA PRO A 323 18.54 1.90 7.15
C PRO A 323 17.88 3.01 6.34
N GLU A 324 17.77 2.83 5.02
CA GLU A 324 17.10 3.73 4.10
C GLU A 324 15.58 3.83 4.32
N MET A 325 14.97 2.93 5.09
CA MET A 325 13.56 2.98 5.50
C MET A 325 13.29 3.86 6.72
N GLY A 326 14.29 4.61 7.20
CA GLY A 326 14.17 5.48 8.38
C GLY A 326 13.10 6.58 8.27
N PHE A 327 12.54 6.83 7.08
CA PHE A 327 11.42 7.76 6.87
C PHE A 327 10.04 7.14 7.17
N ILE A 328 9.95 5.81 7.30
CA ILE A 328 8.70 5.12 7.62
C ILE A 328 8.45 5.17 9.14
N PRO A 329 7.25 5.58 9.59
CA PRO A 329 6.88 5.53 10.99
C PRO A 329 7.12 4.17 11.63
N LYS A 330 7.61 4.20 12.87
CA LYS A 330 8.06 3.01 13.60
C LYS A 330 6.90 2.07 13.93
N ASP A 331 5.74 2.62 14.30
CA ASP A 331 4.50 1.88 14.52
C ASP A 331 4.06 1.11 13.27
N ALA A 332 4.16 1.74 12.09
CA ALA A 332 3.84 1.10 10.82
C ALA A 332 4.79 -0.07 10.53
N ARG A 333 6.09 0.14 10.70
CA ARG A 333 7.08 -0.94 10.55
C ARG A 333 6.80 -2.11 11.49
N TYR A 334 6.44 -1.85 12.75
CA TYR A 334 6.11 -2.92 13.69
C TYR A 334 4.85 -3.68 13.32
N ARG A 335 3.78 -2.97 12.97
CA ARG A 335 2.52 -3.58 12.50
C ARG A 335 2.74 -4.49 11.30
N TRP A 336 3.61 -4.10 10.37
CA TRP A 336 3.92 -4.87 9.17
C TRP A 336 4.91 -6.01 9.37
N LEU A 337 5.69 -5.99 10.47
CA LEU A 337 6.53 -7.13 10.86
C LEU A 337 5.78 -8.11 11.79
N ASP A 338 4.68 -7.69 12.40
CA ASP A 338 3.89 -8.57 13.28
C ASP A 338 2.93 -9.47 12.49
N TYR A 339 3.32 -10.73 12.35
CA TYR A 339 2.51 -11.82 11.76
C TYR A 339 1.92 -12.77 12.82
N SER A 340 2.10 -12.45 14.12
CA SER A 340 1.70 -13.29 15.24
C SER A 340 0.22 -13.24 15.65
N PRO A 341 -0.60 -12.19 15.37
CA PRO A 341 -1.96 -12.09 15.91
C PRO A 341 -2.83 -13.31 15.57
N TRP A 342 -2.74 -13.81 14.34
CA TRP A 342 -3.53 -14.95 13.88
C TRP A 342 -3.39 -16.19 14.76
N GLU A 343 -2.17 -16.50 15.23
CA GLU A 343 -1.93 -17.71 16.03
C GLU A 343 -2.69 -17.69 17.35
N SER A 344 -3.03 -16.50 17.87
CA SER A 344 -3.76 -16.29 19.12
C SER A 344 -5.28 -16.44 19.00
N TYR A 345 -5.80 -16.64 17.81
CA TYR A 345 -7.25 -16.73 17.58
C TYR A 345 -7.75 -18.13 17.95
N PRO A 346 -8.95 -18.26 18.56
CA PRO A 346 -9.57 -19.57 18.77
C PRO A 346 -9.72 -20.34 17.45
N GLU A 347 -9.49 -21.65 17.46
CA GLU A 347 -9.54 -22.47 16.23
C GLU A 347 -10.90 -22.41 15.52
N GLU A 348 -12.00 -22.34 16.28
CA GLU A 348 -13.34 -22.16 15.71
C GLU A 348 -13.44 -20.84 14.92
N LEU A 349 -12.84 -19.76 15.45
CA LEU A 349 -12.84 -18.46 14.81
C LEU A 349 -12.00 -18.47 13.54
N LYS A 350 -10.81 -19.08 13.60
CA LYS A 350 -9.94 -19.29 12.44
C LYS A 350 -10.66 -20.03 11.32
N ALA A 351 -11.40 -21.09 11.65
CA ALA A 351 -12.17 -21.86 10.69
C ALA A 351 -13.29 -21.03 10.02
N LYS A 352 -14.04 -20.23 10.79
CA LYS A 352 -15.09 -19.35 10.25
C LYS A 352 -14.52 -18.27 9.33
N LEU A 353 -13.43 -17.60 9.75
CA LEU A 353 -12.73 -16.58 8.95
C LEU A 353 -12.17 -17.15 7.64
N THR A 354 -11.51 -18.31 7.73
CA THR A 354 -10.94 -18.99 6.55
C THR A 354 -12.03 -19.36 5.55
N ARG A 355 -13.13 -19.96 6.03
CA ARG A 355 -14.27 -20.31 5.17
C ARG A 355 -14.90 -19.09 4.51
N GLY A 356 -15.10 -18.01 5.26
CA GLY A 356 -15.62 -16.76 4.73
C GLY A 356 -14.73 -16.18 3.62
N LEU A 357 -13.42 -16.11 3.87
CA LEU A 357 -12.46 -15.65 2.88
C LEU A 357 -12.41 -16.53 1.62
N GLU A 358 -12.49 -17.86 1.77
CA GLU A 358 -12.56 -18.78 0.62
C GLU A 358 -13.81 -18.57 -0.22
N ASN A 359 -14.96 -18.35 0.41
CA ASN A 359 -16.21 -18.07 -0.28
C ASN A 359 -16.16 -16.71 -0.99
N TRP A 360 -15.61 -15.68 -0.35
CA TRP A 360 -15.40 -14.37 -0.97
C TRP A 360 -14.50 -14.49 -2.21
N LYS A 361 -13.37 -15.22 -2.11
CA LYS A 361 -12.48 -15.50 -3.23
C LYS A 361 -13.19 -16.22 -4.37
N LYS A 362 -13.97 -17.27 -4.08
CA LYS A 362 -14.78 -18.00 -5.07
C LYS A 362 -15.77 -17.09 -5.78
N PHE A 363 -16.49 -16.23 -5.04
CA PHE A 363 -17.43 -15.29 -5.64
C PHE A 363 -16.73 -14.32 -6.59
N ILE A 364 -15.61 -13.71 -6.18
CA ILE A 364 -14.88 -12.74 -7.02
C ILE A 364 -14.32 -13.40 -8.28
N VAL A 365 -13.79 -14.63 -8.18
CA VAL A 365 -13.34 -15.39 -9.35
C VAL A 365 -14.50 -15.67 -10.30
N LYS A 366 -15.66 -16.09 -9.78
CA LYS A 366 -16.88 -16.33 -10.56
C LYS A 366 -17.39 -15.05 -11.24
N PHE A 367 -17.42 -13.94 -10.52
CA PHE A 367 -17.78 -12.62 -11.05
C PHE A 367 -16.82 -12.18 -12.18
N SER A 368 -15.51 -12.31 -11.96
CA SER A 368 -14.49 -12.00 -12.97
C SER A 368 -14.62 -12.87 -14.22
N ALA A 369 -14.86 -14.17 -14.04
CA ALA A 369 -15.09 -15.12 -15.14
C ALA A 369 -16.33 -14.78 -15.97
N ALA A 370 -17.37 -14.22 -15.34
CA ALA A 370 -18.57 -13.73 -16.01
C ALA A 370 -18.38 -12.38 -16.75
N GLY A 371 -17.17 -11.81 -16.74
CA GLY A 371 -16.87 -10.52 -17.35
C GLY A 371 -16.91 -9.34 -16.38
N GLY A 372 -17.06 -9.61 -15.08
CA GLY A 372 -17.06 -8.60 -14.02
C GLY A 372 -15.73 -7.89 -13.87
N LYS A 373 -15.78 -6.66 -13.34
CA LYS A 373 -14.61 -5.81 -13.17
C LYS A 373 -14.18 -5.83 -11.71
N VAL A 374 -13.09 -6.54 -11.45
CA VAL A 374 -12.41 -6.53 -10.15
C VAL A 374 -11.36 -5.43 -10.17
N VAL A 375 -11.15 -4.74 -9.06
CA VAL A 375 -10.09 -3.73 -8.90
C VAL A 375 -9.20 -4.08 -7.72
N VAL A 376 -7.90 -3.78 -7.84
CA VAL A 376 -6.97 -3.86 -6.71
C VAL A 376 -7.09 -2.60 -5.86
N GLY A 377 -7.33 -2.79 -4.57
CA GLY A 377 -7.23 -1.78 -3.52
C GLY A 377 -6.55 -2.41 -2.32
N THR A 378 -5.75 -1.64 -1.58
CA THR A 378 -4.93 -2.22 -0.51
C THR A 378 -5.31 -1.75 0.88
N ALA A 379 -6.13 -0.70 0.99
CA ALA A 379 -6.37 0.03 2.22
C ALA A 379 -5.06 0.42 2.95
N ALA A 380 -3.98 0.66 2.20
CA ALA A 380 -2.71 1.12 2.75
C ALA A 380 -2.92 2.40 3.58
N PRO A 381 -2.25 2.56 4.74
CA PRO A 381 -1.07 1.82 5.20
C PRO A 381 -1.35 0.60 6.08
N ASN A 382 -2.54 -0.02 6.03
CA ASN A 382 -2.80 -1.25 6.77
C ASN A 382 -1.80 -2.36 6.37
N PRO A 383 -1.67 -2.72 5.07
CA PRO A 383 -0.50 -3.39 4.55
C PRO A 383 0.57 -2.38 4.06
N ILE A 384 1.77 -2.89 3.76
CA ILE A 384 2.87 -2.07 3.22
C ILE A 384 2.45 -1.47 1.86
N PRO A 385 2.49 -0.13 1.69
CA PRO A 385 2.15 0.53 0.42
C PRO A 385 3.00 0.05 -0.75
N GLY A 386 2.42 0.03 -1.95
CA GLY A 386 3.13 -0.38 -3.18
C GLY A 386 3.25 -1.90 -3.31
N ILE A 387 4.04 -2.56 -2.45
CA ILE A 387 4.24 -4.02 -2.54
C ILE A 387 2.92 -4.81 -2.37
N SER A 388 1.97 -4.28 -1.59
CA SER A 388 0.64 -4.85 -1.42
C SER A 388 -0.16 -4.96 -2.72
N VAL A 389 0.01 -4.05 -3.69
CA VAL A 389 -0.66 -4.16 -5.00
C VAL A 389 -0.26 -5.45 -5.74
N HIS A 390 1.01 -5.82 -5.66
CA HIS A 390 1.49 -7.10 -6.23
C HIS A 390 0.93 -8.30 -5.46
N ARG A 391 0.82 -8.19 -4.14
CA ARG A 391 0.31 -9.25 -3.28
C ARG A 391 -1.17 -9.50 -3.50
N ASP A 392 -1.93 -8.46 -3.76
CA ASP A 392 -3.36 -8.58 -4.08
C ASP A 392 -3.54 -9.29 -5.43
N MET A 393 -2.76 -8.92 -6.45
CA MET A 393 -2.71 -9.67 -7.72
C MET A 393 -2.27 -11.13 -7.54
N GLN A 394 -1.30 -11.41 -6.67
CA GLN A 394 -0.91 -12.78 -6.33
C GLN A 394 -2.08 -13.57 -5.73
N LEU A 395 -2.81 -12.99 -4.78
CA LEU A 395 -3.97 -13.63 -4.17
C LEU A 395 -5.11 -13.87 -5.17
N MET A 396 -5.31 -12.95 -6.12
CA MET A 396 -6.27 -13.13 -7.22
C MET A 396 -5.91 -14.34 -8.09
N VAL A 397 -4.64 -14.48 -8.48
CA VAL A 397 -4.18 -15.62 -9.28
C VAL A 397 -4.19 -16.92 -8.49
N ASP A 398 -3.78 -16.89 -7.22
CA ASP A 398 -3.86 -18.06 -6.32
C ASP A 398 -5.32 -18.53 -6.14
N ALA A 399 -6.29 -17.62 -6.19
CA ALA A 399 -7.72 -17.93 -6.15
C ALA A 399 -8.27 -18.48 -7.48
N GLY A 400 -7.50 -18.43 -8.56
CA GLY A 400 -7.86 -18.96 -9.89
C GLY A 400 -8.21 -17.89 -10.94
N MET A 401 -8.00 -16.60 -10.68
CA MET A 401 -8.12 -15.60 -11.73
C MET A 401 -6.96 -15.71 -12.73
N PRO A 402 -7.20 -15.59 -14.05
CA PRO A 402 -6.12 -15.52 -15.03
C PRO A 402 -5.18 -14.32 -14.75
N PRO A 403 -3.85 -14.47 -14.91
CA PRO A 403 -2.90 -13.38 -14.65
C PRO A 403 -3.22 -12.08 -15.40
N MET A 404 -3.70 -12.16 -16.65
CA MET A 404 -4.15 -10.98 -17.41
C MET A 404 -5.29 -10.23 -16.71
N LYS A 405 -6.25 -10.95 -16.10
CA LYS A 405 -7.36 -10.33 -15.37
C LYS A 405 -6.88 -9.66 -14.07
N ALA A 406 -5.91 -10.26 -13.38
CA ALA A 406 -5.27 -9.65 -12.22
C ALA A 406 -4.51 -8.35 -12.61
N LEU A 407 -3.78 -8.37 -13.74
CA LEU A 407 -3.15 -7.15 -14.28
C LEU A 407 -4.19 -6.07 -14.60
N GLN A 408 -5.31 -6.42 -15.23
CA GLN A 408 -6.39 -5.47 -15.51
C GLN A 408 -7.01 -4.89 -14.24
N ALA A 409 -7.12 -5.69 -13.18
CA ALA A 409 -7.60 -5.23 -11.88
C ALA A 409 -6.68 -4.18 -11.26
N ALA A 410 -5.37 -4.25 -11.48
CA ALA A 410 -4.40 -3.27 -11.02
C ALA A 410 -4.11 -2.13 -12.02
N THR A 411 -4.84 -2.06 -13.15
CA THR A 411 -4.55 -1.09 -14.22
C THR A 411 -5.85 -0.54 -14.84
N LYS A 412 -6.29 -1.15 -15.95
CA LYS A 412 -7.43 -0.73 -16.77
C LYS A 412 -8.72 -0.56 -15.98
N ASN A 413 -9.06 -1.53 -15.12
CA ASN A 413 -10.34 -1.51 -14.41
C ASN A 413 -10.42 -0.31 -13.46
N ILE A 414 -9.31 0.07 -12.83
CA ILE A 414 -9.24 1.26 -11.95
C ILE A 414 -9.36 2.54 -12.77
N ALA A 415 -8.70 2.62 -13.93
CA ALA A 415 -8.84 3.77 -14.82
C ALA A 415 -10.27 3.90 -15.38
N GLU A 416 -10.96 2.78 -15.64
CA GLU A 416 -12.38 2.77 -16.04
C GLU A 416 -13.30 3.20 -14.90
N MET A 417 -13.06 2.71 -13.69
CA MET A 417 -13.80 3.06 -12.48
C MET A 417 -13.75 4.58 -12.22
N THR A 418 -12.58 5.19 -12.30
CA THR A 418 -12.41 6.64 -12.10
C THR A 418 -12.56 7.48 -13.36
N ARG A 419 -12.95 6.84 -14.49
CA ARG A 419 -13.18 7.48 -15.79
C ARG A 419 -11.96 8.26 -16.30
N LYS A 420 -10.76 7.74 -16.05
CA LYS A 420 -9.46 8.27 -16.50
C LYS A 420 -8.85 7.47 -17.66
N THR A 421 -9.65 6.68 -18.37
CA THR A 421 -9.20 5.80 -19.47
C THR A 421 -8.61 6.53 -20.67
N ALA A 422 -8.95 7.82 -20.86
CA ALA A 422 -8.34 8.65 -21.90
C ALA A 422 -6.82 8.82 -21.69
N ASP A 423 -6.36 8.69 -20.45
CA ASP A 423 -4.99 9.00 -20.06
C ASP A 423 -4.24 7.80 -19.46
N LEU A 424 -4.94 6.82 -18.89
CA LEU A 424 -4.36 5.79 -18.03
C LEU A 424 -4.93 4.39 -18.25
N GLY A 425 -4.29 3.40 -17.62
CA GLY A 425 -4.78 2.03 -17.44
C GLY A 425 -4.31 1.02 -18.49
N THR A 426 -3.79 1.48 -19.63
CA THR A 426 -3.28 0.65 -20.72
C THR A 426 -2.14 1.34 -21.45
N LEU A 427 -1.36 0.58 -22.23
CA LEU A 427 -0.32 1.11 -23.10
C LEU A 427 -0.86 1.32 -24.51
N GLU A 428 -1.33 2.55 -24.78
CA GLU A 428 -1.92 2.94 -26.05
C GLU A 428 -1.43 4.33 -26.45
N ALA A 429 -1.41 4.61 -27.76
CA ALA A 429 -1.07 5.93 -28.28
C ALA A 429 -1.99 7.00 -27.69
N GLY A 430 -1.42 8.15 -27.34
CA GLY A 430 -2.10 9.27 -26.70
C GLY A 430 -2.13 9.19 -25.17
N LYS A 431 -1.97 8.03 -24.54
CA LYS A 431 -1.99 7.90 -23.06
C LYS A 431 -0.68 8.33 -22.41
N TYR A 432 -0.69 8.56 -21.10
CA TYR A 432 0.54 8.84 -20.37
C TYR A 432 1.53 7.68 -20.50
N ALA A 433 2.81 8.01 -20.63
CA ALA A 433 3.90 7.05 -20.59
C ALA A 433 4.22 6.67 -19.14
N ASP A 434 3.27 5.98 -18.52
CA ASP A 434 3.35 5.37 -17.20
C ASP A 434 3.40 3.85 -17.39
N LEU A 435 4.58 3.24 -17.29
CA LEU A 435 4.79 1.84 -17.63
C LEU A 435 5.91 1.19 -16.81
N LEU A 436 5.88 -0.13 -16.75
CA LEU A 436 6.93 -0.94 -16.14
C LEU A 436 7.64 -1.76 -17.22
N ILE A 437 8.96 -1.88 -17.07
CA ILE A 437 9.78 -2.83 -17.82
C ILE A 437 10.17 -3.94 -16.84
N LEU A 438 9.78 -5.18 -17.13
CA LEU A 438 9.97 -6.35 -16.26
C LEU A 438 10.97 -7.34 -16.85
N ASP A 439 11.74 -7.98 -15.97
CA ASP A 439 12.70 -9.04 -16.32
C ASP A 439 12.06 -10.44 -16.41
N GLY A 440 10.75 -10.56 -16.18
CA GLY A 440 10.02 -11.83 -16.28
C GLY A 440 8.59 -11.63 -16.78
N ASN A 441 8.02 -12.68 -17.36
CA ASN A 441 6.68 -12.65 -17.94
C ASN A 441 5.60 -12.67 -16.85
N PRO A 442 4.83 -11.60 -16.63
CA PRO A 442 3.78 -11.58 -15.61
C PRO A 442 2.57 -12.45 -15.96
N LEU A 443 2.46 -12.93 -17.20
CA LEU A 443 1.37 -13.85 -17.61
C LEU A 443 1.71 -15.32 -17.37
N GLU A 444 2.99 -15.67 -17.16
CA GLU A 444 3.41 -17.00 -16.72
C GLU A 444 3.39 -17.13 -15.20
N ASP A 445 3.87 -16.10 -14.50
CA ASP A 445 3.78 -15.97 -13.04
C ASP A 445 3.57 -14.50 -12.69
N ILE A 446 2.42 -14.19 -12.09
CA ILE A 446 2.05 -12.82 -11.71
C ILE A 446 3.05 -12.19 -10.73
N SER A 447 3.82 -13.00 -10.00
CA SER A 447 4.91 -12.55 -9.12
C SER A 447 6.04 -11.85 -9.90
N ASN A 448 6.16 -12.11 -11.21
CA ASN A 448 7.12 -11.41 -12.07
C ASN A 448 6.83 -9.92 -12.21
N THR A 449 5.64 -9.44 -11.82
CA THR A 449 5.37 -8.00 -11.68
C THR A 449 6.31 -7.29 -10.69
N GLN A 450 6.92 -8.03 -9.75
CA GLN A 450 7.92 -7.49 -8.81
C GLN A 450 9.35 -7.48 -9.38
N LYS A 451 9.61 -8.20 -10.48
CA LYS A 451 10.93 -8.23 -11.16
C LYS A 451 11.09 -7.02 -12.08
N ILE A 452 10.97 -5.84 -11.49
CA ILE A 452 10.95 -4.57 -12.21
C ILE A 452 12.39 -4.18 -12.55
N ALA A 453 12.70 -4.06 -13.84
CA ALA A 453 13.95 -3.51 -14.34
C ALA A 453 13.91 -1.97 -14.31
N GLN A 454 12.82 -1.38 -14.78
CA GLN A 454 12.61 0.07 -14.80
C GLN A 454 11.15 0.44 -14.55
N VAL A 455 10.96 1.58 -13.88
CA VAL A 455 9.67 2.25 -13.74
C VAL A 455 9.75 3.53 -14.56
N MET A 456 8.79 3.72 -15.46
CA MET A 456 8.61 4.98 -16.17
C MET A 456 7.32 5.65 -15.69
N LYS A 457 7.40 6.93 -15.33
CA LYS A 457 6.23 7.78 -15.03
C LYS A 457 6.36 9.07 -15.82
N GLY A 458 5.32 9.42 -16.58
CA GLY A 458 5.28 10.63 -17.40
C GLY A 458 6.45 10.72 -18.36
N GLY A 459 6.85 9.59 -18.97
CA GLY A 459 7.95 9.53 -19.93
C GLY A 459 9.36 9.62 -19.32
N LYS A 460 9.48 9.64 -17.99
CA LYS A 460 10.75 9.69 -17.25
C LYS A 460 11.01 8.38 -16.54
N ILE A 461 12.25 7.90 -16.62
CA ILE A 461 12.70 6.76 -15.80
C ILE A 461 12.88 7.24 -14.36
N MET A 462 12.27 6.51 -13.43
CA MET A 462 12.25 6.85 -12.02
C MET A 462 13.45 6.22 -11.30
N ASP A 463 14.09 6.98 -10.41
CA ASP A 463 15.04 6.44 -9.45
C ASP A 463 14.27 5.63 -8.38
N ARG A 464 14.65 4.37 -8.23
CA ARG A 464 14.04 3.39 -7.32
C ARG A 464 14.95 3.10 -6.13
N ARG A 465 15.68 4.11 -5.67
CA ARG A 465 16.43 4.03 -4.40
C ARG A 465 15.61 4.67 -3.31
N TYR A 466 15.52 3.99 -2.18
CA TYR A 466 15.01 4.59 -0.95
C TYR A 466 16.07 5.49 -0.32
N SER A 467 15.61 6.50 0.41
CA SER A 467 16.48 7.42 1.16
C SER A 467 15.87 7.66 2.54
N SER A 468 16.64 7.40 3.59
CA SER A 468 16.24 7.70 4.97
C SER A 468 15.98 9.19 5.21
N ASN A 469 16.51 10.04 4.34
CA ASN A 469 16.34 11.49 4.35
C ASN A 469 15.14 11.95 3.53
N PHE A 470 14.32 11.06 2.99
CA PHE A 470 13.08 11.45 2.34
C PHE A 470 12.22 12.26 3.32
N ARG A 471 11.81 13.45 2.89
CA ARG A 471 10.91 14.32 3.64
C ARG A 471 9.87 14.85 2.68
N ASN A 472 8.60 14.74 3.09
CA ASN A 472 7.53 15.42 2.39
C ASN A 472 7.61 16.92 2.74
N PRO A 473 7.66 17.85 1.76
CA PRO A 473 7.73 19.29 2.04
C PRO A 473 6.50 19.83 2.78
N LEU A 474 5.37 19.11 2.71
CA LEU A 474 4.13 19.44 3.39
C LEU A 474 3.71 18.22 4.23
N PRO A 475 4.34 17.97 5.40
CA PRO A 475 3.99 16.83 6.21
C PRO A 475 2.53 16.91 6.70
N THR A 476 1.91 15.77 7.01
CA THR A 476 0.55 15.76 7.56
C THR A 476 0.51 16.45 8.93
N THR A 477 -0.58 17.15 9.24
CA THR A 477 -0.80 17.75 10.57
C THR A 477 -1.25 16.75 11.64
N GLU A 478 -1.50 15.49 11.27
CA GLU A 478 -1.72 14.43 12.24
C GLU A 478 -0.43 14.24 13.03
N VAL A 479 -0.45 14.72 14.27
CA VAL A 479 0.44 14.23 15.32
C VAL A 479 0.07 12.76 15.49
N THR A 480 0.76 11.84 14.81
CA THR A 480 0.78 10.47 15.28
C THR A 480 1.45 10.56 16.65
N ASP A 481 0.68 10.33 17.70
CA ASP A 481 1.16 10.41 19.07
C ASP A 481 2.54 9.74 19.17
N ASP A 482 3.49 10.55 19.65
CA ASP A 482 4.78 10.10 20.12
C ASP A 482 4.55 9.04 21.21
N VAL A 483 4.61 7.76 20.85
CA VAL A 483 4.60 6.67 21.84
C VAL A 483 5.78 5.73 21.59
N SER A 484 6.94 6.19 22.05
CA SER A 484 8.10 5.37 22.47
C SER A 484 8.75 4.47 21.41
N HIS A 485 10.00 4.81 21.17
CA HIS A 485 10.85 4.23 20.16
C HIS A 485 11.60 2.98 20.65
N ASN A 486 10.95 1.86 20.98
CA ASN A 486 11.67 0.62 21.33
C ASN A 486 11.31 -0.60 20.49
N SER A 487 12.28 -1.50 20.25
CA SER A 487 12.03 -2.84 19.69
C SER A 487 11.06 -3.65 20.55
N PRO A 488 10.25 -4.58 19.97
CA PRO A 488 9.31 -5.37 20.74
C PRO A 488 10.07 -6.02 21.90
N THR A 489 9.59 -5.86 23.14
CA THR A 489 10.29 -6.40 24.29
C THR A 489 10.32 -7.93 24.16
N PRO A 490 11.51 -8.53 23.97
CA PRO A 490 11.60 -9.98 23.88
C PRO A 490 11.26 -10.59 25.24
N THR A 491 10.71 -11.81 25.24
CA THR A 491 10.36 -12.52 26.47
C THR A 491 11.10 -13.85 26.49
N ILE A 492 11.87 -14.13 27.54
CA ILE A 492 12.48 -15.44 27.78
C ILE A 492 11.49 -16.31 28.52
N THR A 493 11.29 -17.54 28.07
CA THR A 493 10.42 -18.52 28.73
C THR A 493 11.19 -19.69 29.31
N GLU A 494 12.38 -20.01 28.79
CA GLU A 494 13.17 -21.18 29.20
C GLU A 494 14.67 -20.99 28.87
N ILE A 495 15.55 -21.59 29.67
CA ILE A 495 16.99 -21.72 29.42
C ILE A 495 17.36 -23.21 29.53
N ASP A 496 18.06 -23.75 28.54
CA ASP A 496 18.37 -25.17 28.44
C ASP A 496 19.81 -25.45 27.98
N PRO A 497 20.66 -26.12 28.78
CA PRO A 497 20.43 -26.49 30.18
C PRO A 497 20.46 -25.25 31.11
N PRO A 498 19.69 -25.24 32.21
CA PRO A 498 19.63 -24.10 33.12
C PRO A 498 20.81 -24.00 34.11
N VAL A 499 21.73 -24.97 34.13
CA VAL A 499 22.83 -25.08 35.11
C VAL A 499 24.17 -25.43 34.44
N ALA A 500 25.26 -24.86 34.97
CA ALA A 500 26.64 -25.21 34.67
C ALA A 500 27.44 -25.43 35.96
N LEU A 501 28.56 -26.16 35.88
CA LEU A 501 29.43 -26.45 37.03
C LEU A 501 30.60 -25.46 37.06
N GLU A 502 31.06 -25.13 38.27
CA GLU A 502 32.26 -24.31 38.45
C GLU A 502 33.48 -25.01 37.86
N GLY A 503 34.22 -24.30 37.00
CA GLY A 503 35.38 -24.82 36.28
C GLY A 503 35.07 -25.47 34.93
N ASP A 504 33.79 -25.54 34.52
CA ASP A 504 33.41 -26.00 33.17
C ASP A 504 34.15 -25.19 32.08
N PRO A 505 34.51 -25.81 30.94
CA PRO A 505 34.92 -25.07 29.74
C PRO A 505 33.75 -24.23 29.18
N GLU A 506 33.96 -23.48 28.10
CA GLU A 506 32.86 -22.76 27.44
C GLU A 506 31.67 -23.70 27.16
N LYS A 507 30.45 -23.20 27.37
CA LYS A 507 29.24 -24.01 27.32
C LYS A 507 28.18 -23.38 26.43
N VAL A 508 27.56 -24.16 25.56
CA VAL A 508 26.45 -23.69 24.72
C VAL A 508 25.12 -23.99 25.41
N ILE A 509 24.27 -22.97 25.50
CA ILE A 509 22.90 -23.07 26.02
C ILE A 509 21.91 -22.54 24.98
N GLN A 510 20.65 -22.98 25.05
CA GLN A 510 19.55 -22.38 24.33
C GLN A 510 18.74 -21.47 25.25
N ILE A 511 18.36 -20.30 24.73
CA ILE A 511 17.34 -19.45 25.34
C ILE A 511 16.10 -19.55 24.46
N LYS A 512 14.99 -20.04 25.02
CA LYS A 512 13.69 -20.08 24.33
C LYS A 512 12.81 -18.94 24.80
N GLY A 513 11.94 -18.46 23.92
CA GLY A 513 11.12 -17.30 24.22
C GLY A 513 10.22 -16.86 23.08
N ARG A 514 9.88 -15.57 23.08
CA ARG A 514 9.06 -14.92 22.04
C ARG A 514 9.69 -13.60 21.63
N ARG A 515 9.44 -13.23 20.36
CA ARG A 515 9.81 -11.93 19.76
C ARG A 515 11.32 -11.71 19.70
N PHE A 516 12.11 -12.76 19.51
CA PHE A 516 13.53 -12.60 19.15
C PHE A 516 13.65 -12.14 17.70
N MET A 517 14.70 -11.42 17.37
CA MET A 517 14.98 -10.88 16.04
C MET A 517 16.44 -11.18 15.65
N ILE A 518 16.75 -11.10 14.36
CA ILE A 518 18.14 -11.13 13.90
C ILE A 518 18.86 -9.93 14.52
N GLY A 519 19.98 -10.18 15.20
CA GLY A 519 20.72 -9.17 15.98
C GLY A 519 20.32 -9.08 17.46
N THR A 520 19.35 -9.88 17.94
CA THR A 520 19.08 -10.01 19.38
C THR A 520 20.34 -10.50 20.09
N ALA A 521 20.77 -9.76 21.10
CA ALA A 521 21.93 -10.09 21.92
C ALA A 521 21.48 -10.64 23.26
N ALA A 522 22.04 -11.78 23.67
CA ALA A 522 21.91 -12.29 25.02
C ALA A 522 22.99 -11.69 25.92
N TYR A 523 22.61 -11.45 27.17
CA TYR A 523 23.46 -10.93 28.21
C TYR A 523 23.37 -11.85 29.41
N LEU A 524 24.51 -12.38 29.85
CA LEU A 524 24.65 -13.09 31.11
C LEU A 524 25.31 -12.14 32.10
N ASN A 525 24.60 -11.78 33.17
CA ASN A 525 25.08 -10.80 34.14
C ASN A 525 25.53 -9.47 33.51
N ARG A 526 24.76 -9.00 32.52
CA ARG A 526 25.02 -7.78 31.72
C ARG A 526 26.27 -7.86 30.83
N VAL A 527 26.98 -8.98 30.81
CA VAL A 527 28.04 -9.25 29.84
C VAL A 527 27.39 -9.77 28.57
N SER A 528 27.59 -9.07 27.46
CA SER A 528 27.16 -9.58 26.16
C SER A 528 27.95 -10.84 25.84
N VAL A 529 27.24 -11.89 25.49
CA VAL A 529 27.81 -13.19 25.15
C VAL A 529 27.53 -13.49 23.69
N LYS A 530 28.35 -14.36 23.09
CA LYS A 530 28.16 -14.77 21.70
C LYS A 530 26.75 -15.37 21.55
N THR A 531 25.94 -14.72 20.73
CA THR A 531 24.53 -15.05 20.53
C THR A 531 24.29 -15.32 19.05
N VAL A 532 23.70 -16.47 18.74
CA VAL A 532 23.32 -16.87 17.39
C VAL A 532 21.80 -16.98 17.35
N PHE A 533 21.17 -16.14 16.53
CA PHE A 533 19.74 -16.22 16.28
C PHE A 533 19.42 -17.49 15.49
N LYS A 534 18.50 -18.32 16.00
CA LYS A 534 18.02 -19.54 15.30
C LYS A 534 16.61 -19.35 14.75
N SER A 535 15.72 -18.74 15.54
CA SER A 535 14.36 -18.41 15.15
C SER A 535 13.77 -17.34 16.07
N PRO A 536 12.59 -16.74 15.76
CA PRO A 536 11.92 -15.78 16.64
C PRO A 536 11.58 -16.28 18.05
N GLY A 537 11.72 -17.59 18.31
CA GLY A 537 11.54 -18.19 19.63
C GLY A 537 12.76 -18.90 20.21
N VAL A 538 13.92 -18.91 19.52
CA VAL A 538 15.14 -19.61 20.00
C VAL A 538 16.41 -18.83 19.66
N LEU A 539 17.25 -18.61 20.68
CA LEU A 539 18.65 -18.18 20.55
C LEU A 539 19.57 -19.30 21.03
N GLU A 540 20.71 -19.44 20.38
CA GLU A 540 21.83 -20.24 20.85
C GLU A 540 22.90 -19.30 21.41
N VAL A 541 23.37 -19.57 22.64
CA VAL A 541 24.21 -18.66 23.41
C VAL A 541 25.42 -19.41 23.93
N THR A 542 26.62 -18.87 23.70
CA THR A 542 27.87 -19.43 24.24
C THR A 542 28.24 -18.72 25.54
N VAL A 543 28.18 -19.45 26.65
CA VAL A 543 28.66 -19.01 27.96
C VAL A 543 30.18 -19.17 28.01
N PRO A 544 30.94 -18.06 28.12
CA PRO A 544 32.39 -18.11 28.14
C PRO A 544 32.92 -18.70 29.45
N ARG A 545 34.06 -19.41 29.38
CA ARG A 545 34.68 -20.10 30.53
C ARG A 545 34.91 -19.16 31.71
N GLU A 546 35.23 -17.91 31.44
CA GLU A 546 35.52 -16.87 32.44
C GLU A 546 34.32 -16.60 33.36
N LEU A 547 33.08 -16.81 32.87
CA LEU A 547 31.86 -16.74 33.69
C LEU A 547 31.58 -18.03 34.48
N LEU A 548 32.28 -19.12 34.17
CA LEU A 548 32.13 -20.44 34.79
C LEU A 548 33.25 -20.74 35.80
N LEU A 549 34.26 -19.87 35.93
CA LEU A 549 35.35 -20.02 36.90
C LEU A 549 34.95 -19.73 38.35
N GLN A 550 33.73 -19.23 38.57
CA GLN A 550 33.19 -18.92 39.90
C GLN A 550 31.73 -19.34 39.95
N SER A 551 31.35 -20.04 41.03
CA SER A 551 29.96 -20.42 41.28
C SER A 551 29.09 -19.19 41.59
N GLY A 552 27.90 -19.12 40.98
CA GLY A 552 27.00 -17.98 41.13
C GLY A 552 25.68 -18.11 40.39
N THR A 553 24.76 -17.16 40.63
CA THR A 553 23.51 -17.02 39.87
C THR A 553 23.63 -15.84 38.91
N PHE A 554 23.50 -16.09 37.62
CA PHE A 554 23.68 -15.07 36.58
C PHE A 554 22.33 -14.71 35.96
N PRO A 555 21.87 -13.44 36.04
CA PRO A 555 20.65 -13.04 35.37
C PRO A 555 20.86 -13.08 33.85
N VAL A 556 19.90 -13.68 33.14
CA VAL A 556 19.91 -13.75 31.68
C VAL A 556 18.88 -12.80 31.11
N GLN A 557 19.33 -11.94 30.20
CA GLN A 557 18.48 -11.00 29.48
C GLN A 557 18.75 -11.13 27.98
N VAL A 558 17.76 -10.82 27.18
CA VAL A 558 17.90 -10.72 25.72
C VAL A 558 17.38 -9.35 25.31
N VAL A 559 18.11 -8.70 24.42
CA VAL A 559 17.78 -7.35 23.96
C VAL A 559 17.68 -7.39 22.45
N ASN A 560 16.54 -6.96 21.95
CA ASN A 560 16.37 -6.75 20.52
C ASN A 560 17.09 -5.48 20.09
N PRO A 561 17.72 -5.45 18.91
CA PRO A 561 18.37 -4.25 18.40
C PRO A 561 17.31 -3.16 18.17
N GLU A 562 17.57 -1.91 18.52
CA GLU A 562 16.71 -0.79 18.13
C GLU A 562 16.70 -0.65 16.59
N PRO A 563 15.57 -0.26 15.96
CA PRO A 563 15.47 -0.10 14.51
C PRO A 563 16.25 1.12 13.97
N LEU A 564 17.05 1.80 14.80
CA LEU A 564 18.39 2.41 14.56
C LEU A 564 18.84 3.21 15.84
N PRO A 565 20.15 3.36 16.13
CA PRO A 565 20.67 3.93 17.38
C PRO A 565 20.72 5.48 17.38
N PRO A 566 20.73 6.16 18.54
CA PRO A 566 21.08 7.58 18.58
C PRO A 566 22.59 7.77 18.41
N LEU A 567 22.94 8.73 17.55
CA LEU A 567 24.28 9.25 17.32
C LEU A 567 24.90 9.76 18.64
N GLU A 568 26.13 9.33 18.89
CA GLU A 568 27.16 9.81 19.85
C GLU A 568 26.78 9.98 21.34
N ASN A 569 27.42 9.13 22.18
CA ASN A 569 27.50 9.19 23.66
C ASN A 569 26.28 8.79 24.51
N ALA A 570 25.35 7.99 24.00
CA ALA A 570 24.41 7.25 24.85
C ALA A 570 24.97 5.86 25.18
N GLY A 571 25.37 5.61 26.43
CA GLY A 571 25.84 4.27 26.82
C GLY A 571 26.73 4.16 28.08
N ILE A 572 26.74 5.13 28.98
CA ILE A 572 27.46 4.98 30.25
C ILE A 572 26.60 5.51 31.40
N SER A 573 26.23 4.63 32.35
CA SER A 573 25.54 5.02 33.58
C SER A 573 26.49 5.17 34.77
N ASN A 574 25.97 5.64 35.90
CA ASN A 574 26.68 5.93 37.14
C ASN A 574 27.32 4.71 37.82
N LYS A 575 28.32 4.97 38.66
CA LYS A 575 29.09 3.97 39.42
C LYS A 575 28.45 3.70 40.79
N LEU A 576 28.45 2.43 41.19
CA LEU A 576 28.30 2.01 42.58
C LEU A 576 29.44 1.05 42.93
N MET A 577 29.91 1.14 44.17
CA MET A 577 31.03 0.34 44.65
C MET A 577 30.49 -0.82 45.49
N PHE A 578 31.05 -2.00 45.23
CA PHE A 578 30.74 -3.22 45.95
C PHE A 578 32.01 -3.70 46.64
N LEU A 579 31.92 -3.93 47.96
CA LEU A 579 33.05 -4.29 48.80
C LEU A 579 33.09 -5.80 49.00
N VAL A 580 34.29 -6.37 48.92
CA VAL A 580 34.53 -7.79 49.25
C VAL A 580 35.27 -7.86 50.58
N LYS A 581 34.82 -8.75 51.47
CA LYS A 581 35.53 -9.09 52.72
C LYS A 581 36.19 -10.46 52.60
N PHE A 582 37.32 -10.59 53.29
CA PHE A 582 38.20 -11.75 53.23
C PHE A 582 37.67 -12.96 53.99
N ARG A 583 38.33 -14.09 53.79
CA ARG A 583 38.25 -15.30 54.62
C ARG A 583 39.26 -15.26 55.76
#